data_AF-A0A947S4M9-F1
#
_entry.id   AF-A0A947S4M9-F1
#
_cell.length_a   1.000
_cell.length_b   1.000
_cell.length_c   1.000
_cell.angle_alpha   90.00
_cell.angle_beta   90.00
_cell.angle_gamma   90.00
#
_symmetry.space_group_name_H-M   'P 1'
#
loop_
_entity.id
_entity.type
_entity.pdbx_description
1 polymer ?
#
loop_
_entity_poly.entity_id
_entity_poly.type
_entity_poly.pdbx_seq_one_letter_code
_entity_poly.pdbx_strand_id
1 'polypeptide(L)'
;MTKNQIIAQQLEKSFISREKLIKFPVADNGEPLVDLQEILPLFVLASKPDVLCNGCKTIFVRQAVAHKLKKIAGRLNKQGLKLKIVDGYRFQKTQQLYWEQEIKLQKRKRPRLSKREIERLADIFVASPQTAFHPTGGAVDVTLVNQKTNRELWLGSRIGDSSVKSYSLYPCLSPLALANRQILFKEMARENFYNLPSEWWHFSYGAKDWAIFYNKKKAIYDQIKDNKLIRYKFK
;
A
#
# COMPACT_ATOMS: atom_id res chain seq x y z
N MET A 1 21.79 -16.95 -12.29
CA MET A 1 20.68 -16.04 -11.89
C MET A 1 20.18 -15.30 -13.12
N THR A 2 18.88 -15.11 -13.27
CA THR A 2 18.28 -14.35 -14.38
C THR A 2 18.52 -12.85 -14.21
N LYS A 3 18.43 -12.05 -15.28
CA LYS A 3 18.53 -10.58 -15.22
C LYS A 3 17.59 -9.97 -14.16
N ASN A 4 16.36 -10.47 -14.08
CA ASN A 4 15.37 -10.02 -13.10
C ASN A 4 15.74 -10.40 -11.66
N GLN A 5 16.39 -11.54 -11.44
CA GLN A 5 16.90 -11.92 -10.12
C GLN A 5 18.03 -10.99 -9.65
N ILE A 6 18.92 -10.59 -10.57
CA ILE A 6 20.00 -9.65 -10.27
C ILE A 6 19.43 -8.27 -9.91
N ILE A 7 18.48 -7.76 -10.69
CA ILE A 7 17.81 -6.48 -10.42
C ILE A 7 17.10 -6.51 -9.06
N ALA A 8 16.32 -7.56 -8.79
CA ALA A 8 15.64 -7.71 -7.50
C ALA A 8 16.62 -7.69 -6.33
N GLN A 9 17.69 -8.50 -6.40
CA GLN A 9 18.71 -8.57 -5.37
C GLN A 9 19.42 -7.22 -5.13
N GLN A 10 19.64 -6.42 -6.19
CA GLN A 10 20.25 -5.11 -6.05
C GLN A 10 19.31 -4.10 -5.35
N LEU A 11 18.03 -4.08 -5.75
CA LEU A 11 17.05 -3.15 -5.21
C LEU A 11 16.70 -3.48 -3.75
N GLU A 12 16.53 -4.77 -3.43
CA GLU A 12 16.17 -5.25 -2.08
C GLU A 12 17.20 -4.84 -1.00
N LYS A 13 18.47 -4.61 -1.36
CA LYS A 13 19.49 -4.13 -0.41
C LYS A 13 19.16 -2.79 0.23
N SER A 14 18.35 -1.98 -0.44
CA SER A 14 17.94 -0.65 0.05
C SER A 14 16.67 -0.69 0.91
N PHE A 15 16.00 -1.85 1.00
CA PHE A 15 14.72 -1.95 1.67
C PHE A 15 14.89 -1.88 3.18
N ILE A 16 13.89 -1.32 3.86
CA ILE A 16 13.86 -1.30 5.32
C ILE A 16 13.75 -2.75 5.80
N SER A 17 14.70 -3.19 6.64
CA SER A 17 14.67 -4.55 7.15
C SER A 17 13.47 -4.80 8.06
N ARG A 18 12.95 -6.03 8.03
CA ARG A 18 11.87 -6.50 8.90
C ARG A 18 12.17 -6.21 10.38
N GLU A 19 13.40 -6.48 10.80
CA GLU A 19 13.84 -6.23 12.17
C GLU A 19 13.74 -4.75 12.55
N LYS A 20 14.17 -3.85 11.65
CA LYS A 20 14.07 -2.42 11.86
C LYS A 20 12.61 -1.98 11.97
N LEU A 21 11.72 -2.48 11.10
CA LEU A 21 10.29 -2.19 11.17
C LEU A 21 9.65 -2.66 12.48
N ILE A 22 9.96 -3.88 12.94
CA ILE A 22 9.40 -4.43 14.19
C ILE A 22 9.82 -3.57 15.39
N LYS A 23 11.12 -3.26 15.49
CA LYS A 23 11.70 -2.51 16.62
C LYS A 23 11.37 -1.02 16.61
N PHE A 24 10.97 -0.45 15.47
CA PHE A 24 10.74 0.99 15.36
C PHE A 24 9.55 1.44 16.22
N PRO A 25 9.71 2.50 17.04
CA PRO A 25 8.70 2.92 18.00
C PRO A 25 7.47 3.52 17.31
N VAL A 26 6.31 3.31 17.93
CA VAL A 26 5.03 3.87 17.51
C VAL A 26 4.33 4.52 18.69
N ALA A 27 3.74 5.69 18.46
CA ALA A 27 2.80 6.32 19.37
C ALA A 27 1.58 6.71 18.56
N ASP A 28 0.60 5.79 18.51
CA ASP A 28 -0.65 6.01 17.79
C ASP A 28 -1.32 7.29 18.28
N ASN A 29 -1.63 8.20 17.35
CA ASN A 29 -2.25 9.48 17.66
C ASN A 29 -3.77 9.39 17.84
N GLY A 30 -4.38 8.21 17.68
CA GLY A 30 -5.81 7.98 17.86
C GLY A 30 -6.71 8.59 16.78
N GLU A 31 -6.15 9.08 15.67
CA GLU A 31 -6.92 9.74 14.62
C GLU A 31 -8.01 8.81 14.03
N PRO A 32 -9.26 9.27 13.80
CA PRO A 32 -10.31 8.39 13.33
C PRO A 32 -10.03 7.84 11.91
N LEU A 33 -10.54 6.64 11.64
CA LEU A 33 -10.81 6.15 10.30
C LEU A 33 -12.05 6.88 9.80
N VAL A 34 -11.99 7.35 8.56
CA VAL A 34 -13.10 7.99 7.86
C VAL A 34 -13.40 7.23 6.58
N ASP A 35 -14.67 7.26 6.18
CA ASP A 35 -15.11 6.72 4.93
C ASP A 35 -14.66 7.62 3.76
N LEU A 36 -13.97 7.07 2.77
CA LEU A 36 -13.64 7.83 1.56
C LEU A 36 -14.89 8.22 0.73
N GLN A 37 -16.03 7.54 0.89
CA GLN A 37 -17.28 7.96 0.25
C GLN A 37 -17.79 9.31 0.77
N GLU A 38 -17.53 9.67 2.03
CA GLU A 38 -17.92 10.99 2.56
C GLU A 38 -17.14 12.15 1.90
N ILE A 39 -16.13 11.84 1.08
CA ILE A 39 -15.20 12.79 0.45
C ILE A 39 -15.37 12.77 -1.10
N LEU A 40 -16.55 12.35 -1.59
CA LEU A 40 -16.76 11.65 -2.87
C LEU A 40 -16.50 12.30 -4.25
N PRO A 41 -16.43 13.61 -4.53
CA PRO A 41 -16.39 14.01 -5.95
C PRO A 41 -15.03 13.78 -6.65
N LEU A 42 -13.95 13.51 -5.91
CA LEU A 42 -12.59 13.54 -6.46
C LEU A 42 -11.98 12.17 -6.77
N PHE A 43 -12.56 11.07 -6.28
CA PHE A 43 -11.93 9.74 -6.36
C PHE A 43 -12.68 8.78 -7.29
N VAL A 44 -11.94 7.79 -7.78
CA VAL A 44 -12.52 6.56 -8.32
C VAL A 44 -12.25 5.44 -7.32
N LEU A 45 -13.27 4.70 -6.89
CA LEU A 45 -13.08 3.56 -6.00
C LEU A 45 -13.12 2.26 -6.83
N ALA A 46 -12.09 1.42 -6.71
CA ALA A 46 -11.98 0.18 -7.47
C ALA A 46 -12.76 -0.99 -6.87
N SER A 47 -12.79 -1.08 -5.55
CA SER A 47 -13.06 -2.32 -4.82
C SER A 47 -14.22 -2.14 -3.85
N LYS A 48 -14.89 -3.27 -3.57
CA LYS A 48 -15.66 -3.42 -2.35
C LYS A 48 -14.71 -3.29 -1.14
N PRO A 49 -15.20 -2.84 0.03
CA PRO A 49 -14.44 -2.85 1.27
C PRO A 49 -13.75 -4.18 1.55
N ASP A 50 -12.82 -4.16 2.50
CA ASP A 50 -12.27 -5.36 3.13
C ASP A 50 -13.36 -6.43 3.35
N VAL A 51 -13.03 -7.67 3.03
CA VAL A 51 -13.96 -8.82 3.04
C VAL A 51 -14.62 -9.09 4.39
N LEU A 52 -14.03 -8.60 5.50
CA LEU A 52 -14.59 -8.71 6.85
C LEU A 52 -15.42 -7.49 7.27
N CYS A 53 -15.44 -6.44 6.46
CA CYS A 53 -16.22 -5.22 6.69
C CYS A 53 -17.68 -5.45 6.27
N ASN A 54 -18.47 -6.07 7.14
CA ASN A 54 -19.86 -6.39 6.86
C ASN A 54 -20.70 -5.10 6.74
N GLY A 55 -21.30 -4.85 5.58
CA GLY A 55 -22.14 -3.67 5.32
C GLY A 55 -21.39 -2.39 4.91
N CYS A 56 -20.07 -2.41 4.90
CA CYS A 56 -19.28 -1.29 4.42
C CYS A 56 -19.53 -1.07 2.92
N LYS A 57 -19.60 0.18 2.48
CA LYS A 57 -19.80 0.53 1.05
C LYS A 57 -18.49 0.89 0.34
N THR A 58 -17.39 0.94 1.09
CA THR A 58 -16.20 1.74 0.79
C THR A 58 -14.90 1.33 1.46
N ILE A 59 -13.85 2.04 1.03
CA ILE A 59 -12.52 2.05 1.59
C ILE A 59 -12.44 3.09 2.72
N PHE A 60 -11.93 2.67 3.88
CA PHE A 60 -11.63 3.54 5.02
C PHE A 60 -10.14 3.88 5.08
N VAL A 61 -9.81 5.07 5.56
CA VAL A 61 -8.42 5.51 5.84
C VAL A 61 -8.40 6.46 7.03
N ARG A 62 -7.24 6.75 7.62
CA ARG A 62 -7.12 7.81 8.63
C ARG A 62 -7.54 9.17 8.07
N GLN A 63 -8.15 10.02 8.89
CA GLN A 63 -8.70 11.32 8.44
C GLN A 63 -7.67 12.19 7.68
N ALA A 64 -6.43 12.31 8.17
CA ALA A 64 -5.37 13.05 7.47
C ALA A 64 -5.00 12.43 6.12
N VAL A 65 -5.01 11.10 6.00
CA VAL A 65 -4.79 10.40 4.73
C VAL A 65 -5.88 10.78 3.73
N ALA A 66 -7.13 10.77 4.17
CA ALA A 66 -8.28 11.17 3.37
C ALA A 66 -8.14 12.62 2.82
N HIS A 67 -7.79 13.57 3.70
CA HIS A 67 -7.55 14.97 3.31
C HIS A 67 -6.39 15.14 2.31
N LYS A 68 -5.31 14.38 2.49
CA LYS A 68 -4.16 14.40 1.57
C LYS A 68 -4.54 13.86 0.20
N LEU A 69 -5.23 12.72 0.15
CA LEU A 69 -5.75 12.15 -1.09
C LEU A 69 -6.65 13.14 -1.81
N LYS A 70 -7.48 13.90 -1.09
CA LYS A 70 -8.35 14.93 -1.67
C LYS A 70 -7.54 15.98 -2.43
N LYS A 71 -6.41 16.43 -1.86
CA LYS A 71 -5.49 17.39 -2.50
C LYS A 71 -4.81 16.79 -3.72
N ILE A 72 -4.36 15.54 -3.64
CA ILE A 72 -3.74 14.80 -4.75
C ILE A 72 -4.73 14.68 -5.91
N ALA A 73 -5.94 14.21 -5.64
CA ALA A 73 -6.98 14.06 -6.65
C ALA A 73 -7.34 15.40 -7.30
N GLY A 74 -7.43 16.48 -6.52
CA GLY A 74 -7.62 17.83 -7.06
C GLY A 74 -6.53 18.27 -8.04
N ARG A 75 -5.26 17.92 -7.80
CA ARG A 75 -4.15 18.21 -8.72
C ARG A 75 -4.14 17.30 -9.95
N LEU A 76 -4.50 16.03 -9.79
CA LEU A 76 -4.61 15.09 -10.90
C LEU A 76 -5.77 15.45 -11.83
N ASN A 77 -6.92 15.88 -11.30
CA ASN A 77 -8.06 16.29 -12.11
C ASN A 77 -7.73 17.48 -13.03
N LYS A 78 -6.90 18.42 -12.56
CA LYS A 78 -6.38 19.53 -13.38
C LYS A 78 -5.47 19.06 -14.53
N GLN A 79 -4.94 17.84 -14.44
CA GLN A 79 -4.12 17.19 -15.47
C GLN A 79 -4.93 16.22 -16.35
N GLY A 80 -6.27 16.18 -16.19
CA GLY A 80 -7.13 15.24 -16.92
C GLY A 80 -7.01 13.80 -16.43
N LEU A 81 -6.61 13.60 -15.17
CA LEU A 81 -6.43 12.30 -14.53
C LEU A 81 -7.29 12.21 -13.27
N LYS A 82 -7.76 11.01 -12.93
CA LYS A 82 -8.38 10.71 -11.63
C LYS A 82 -7.48 9.80 -10.82
N LEU A 83 -7.48 9.99 -9.50
CA LEU A 83 -6.87 9.04 -8.59
C LEU A 83 -7.86 7.89 -8.33
N LYS A 84 -7.43 6.65 -8.58
CA LYS A 84 -8.19 5.46 -8.23
C LYS A 84 -7.63 4.85 -6.96
N ILE A 85 -8.47 4.71 -5.93
CA ILE A 85 -8.12 4.01 -4.69
C ILE A 85 -8.57 2.56 -4.82
N VAL A 86 -7.63 1.65 -4.63
CA VAL A 86 -7.84 0.20 -4.77
C VAL A 86 -7.98 -0.48 -3.43
N ASP A 87 -7.15 -0.09 -2.46
CA ASP A 87 -7.25 -0.58 -1.08
C ASP A 87 -6.85 0.52 -0.09
N GLY A 88 -7.27 0.37 1.16
CA GLY A 88 -7.00 1.29 2.27
C GLY A 88 -6.86 0.52 3.58
N TYR A 89 -7.67 0.85 4.58
CA TYR A 89 -7.70 0.10 5.83
C TYR A 89 -8.11 -1.37 5.60
N ARG A 90 -7.29 -2.27 6.13
CA ARG A 90 -7.49 -3.72 6.10
C ARG A 90 -7.53 -4.25 7.53
N PHE A 91 -8.50 -5.11 7.85
CA PHE A 91 -8.59 -5.70 9.19
C PHE A 91 -7.33 -6.55 9.46
N GLN A 92 -6.90 -6.64 10.72
CA GLN A 92 -5.75 -7.48 11.07
C GLN A 92 -6.01 -8.93 10.70
N LYS A 93 -7.23 -9.41 10.94
CA LYS A 93 -7.66 -10.75 10.53
C LYS A 93 -7.62 -10.95 9.02
N THR A 94 -8.00 -9.96 8.21
CA THR A 94 -7.90 -10.05 6.74
C THR A 94 -6.44 -10.10 6.30
N GLN A 95 -5.58 -9.27 6.90
CA GLN A 95 -4.14 -9.32 6.63
C GLN A 95 -3.53 -10.69 6.97
N GLN A 96 -3.92 -11.27 8.11
CA GLN A 96 -3.51 -12.61 8.52
C GLN A 96 -3.93 -13.66 7.49
N LEU A 97 -5.18 -13.62 7.03
CA LEU A 97 -5.70 -14.57 6.04
C LEU A 97 -4.93 -14.49 4.71
N TYR A 98 -4.62 -13.28 4.22
CA TYR A 98 -3.83 -13.10 3.00
C TYR A 98 -2.41 -13.63 3.16
N TRP A 99 -1.77 -13.33 4.29
CA TRP A 99 -0.42 -13.80 4.57
C TRP A 99 -0.37 -15.33 4.65
N GLU A 100 -1.32 -15.97 5.34
CA GLU A 100 -1.39 -17.44 5.43
C GLU A 100 -1.61 -18.11 4.07
N GLN A 101 -2.43 -17.51 3.19
CA GLN A 101 -2.62 -18.00 1.84
C GLN A 101 -1.32 -17.93 1.03
N GLU A 102 -0.58 -16.83 1.16
CA GLU A 102 0.71 -16.66 0.50
C GLU A 102 1.75 -17.67 1.02
N ILE A 103 1.81 -17.88 2.35
CA ILE A 103 2.64 -18.93 2.96
C ILE A 103 2.34 -20.30 2.36
N LYS A 104 1.05 -20.68 2.24
CA LYS A 104 0.63 -21.95 1.64
C LYS A 104 1.06 -22.03 0.17
N LEU A 105 0.91 -20.94 -0.59
CA LEU A 105 1.32 -20.89 -2.00
C LEU A 105 2.83 -21.08 -2.15
N GLN A 106 3.63 -20.35 -1.36
CA GLN A 106 5.09 -20.43 -1.40
C GLN A 106 5.58 -21.82 -0.98
N LYS A 107 4.97 -22.42 0.05
CA LYS A 107 5.31 -23.79 0.50
C LYS A 107 4.98 -24.83 -0.58
N ARG A 108 3.83 -24.70 -1.27
CA ARG A 108 3.47 -25.58 -2.39
C ARG A 108 4.45 -25.47 -3.56
N LYS A 109 4.89 -24.24 -3.90
CA LYS A 109 5.86 -24.00 -4.97
C LYS A 109 7.27 -24.48 -4.61
N ARG A 110 7.63 -24.46 -3.32
CA ARG A 110 8.99 -24.69 -2.83
C ARG A 110 8.99 -25.56 -1.56
N PRO A 111 8.58 -26.84 -1.64
CA PRO A 111 8.35 -27.68 -0.47
C PRO A 111 9.60 -27.95 0.37
N ARG A 112 10.79 -27.89 -0.23
CA ARG A 112 12.08 -28.14 0.44
C ARG A 112 12.60 -26.98 1.29
N LEU A 113 12.05 -25.77 1.13
CA LEU A 113 12.47 -24.63 1.92
C LEU A 113 11.99 -24.73 3.36
N SER A 114 12.82 -24.22 4.28
CA SER A 114 12.48 -24.09 5.70
C SER A 114 11.31 -23.13 5.90
N LYS A 115 10.64 -23.23 7.06
CA LYS A 115 9.55 -22.30 7.42
C LYS A 115 9.98 -20.84 7.33
N ARG A 116 11.17 -20.51 7.84
CA ARG A 116 11.73 -19.15 7.84
C ARG A 116 11.96 -18.61 6.43
N GLU A 117 12.43 -19.45 5.51
CA GLU A 117 12.63 -19.05 4.11
C GLU A 117 11.29 -18.83 3.41
N ILE A 118 10.29 -19.68 3.68
CA ILE A 118 8.93 -19.50 3.16
C ILE A 118 8.30 -18.21 3.68
N GLU A 119 8.43 -17.92 4.98
CA GLU A 119 7.96 -16.66 5.58
C GLU A 119 8.64 -15.45 4.94
N ARG A 120 9.96 -15.50 4.77
CA ARG A 120 10.71 -14.45 4.08
C ARG A 120 10.23 -14.25 2.63
N LEU A 121 9.94 -15.33 1.89
CA LEU A 121 9.45 -15.23 0.52
C LEU A 121 8.01 -14.71 0.46
N ALA A 122 7.15 -15.13 1.39
CA ALA A 122 5.79 -14.65 1.47
C ALA A 122 5.75 -13.15 1.77
N ASP A 123 6.60 -12.68 2.68
CA ASP A 123 6.72 -11.26 3.06
C ASP A 123 7.09 -10.33 1.89
N ILE A 124 7.65 -10.86 0.79
CA ILE A 124 7.94 -10.08 -0.43
C ILE A 124 6.64 -9.68 -1.14
N PHE A 125 5.60 -10.53 -1.07
CA PHE A 125 4.35 -10.36 -1.82
C PHE A 125 3.18 -9.95 -0.94
N VAL A 126 3.16 -10.42 0.31
CA VAL A 126 2.16 -10.07 1.30
C VAL A 126 2.89 -9.85 2.61
N ALA A 127 2.94 -8.60 3.07
CA ALA A 127 3.58 -8.29 4.34
C ALA A 127 2.96 -9.12 5.48
N SER A 128 3.79 -9.68 6.36
CA SER A 128 3.27 -10.31 7.57
C SER A 128 2.39 -9.36 8.38
N PRO A 129 1.45 -9.90 9.18
CA PRO A 129 0.64 -9.10 10.08
C PRO A 129 1.45 -8.14 10.96
N GLN A 130 2.66 -8.51 11.39
CA GLN A 130 3.50 -7.67 12.26
C GLN A 130 4.07 -6.43 11.56
N THR A 131 4.18 -6.46 10.23
CA THR A 131 4.85 -5.43 9.42
C THR A 131 3.95 -4.83 8.36
N ALA A 132 2.69 -5.24 8.28
CA ALA A 132 1.72 -4.70 7.34
C ALA A 132 1.30 -3.26 7.72
N PHE A 133 1.12 -2.41 6.71
CA PHE A 133 0.76 -1.01 6.90
C PHE A 133 -0.73 -0.71 6.68
N HIS A 134 -1.45 -1.49 5.86
CA HIS A 134 -2.90 -1.34 5.68
C HIS A 134 -3.69 -1.39 7.01
N PRO A 135 -3.38 -2.29 7.97
CA PRO A 135 -4.08 -2.30 9.25
C PRO A 135 -3.84 -1.07 10.14
N THR A 136 -2.94 -0.15 9.77
CA THR A 136 -2.80 1.14 10.46
C THR A 136 -3.85 2.17 10.02
N GLY A 137 -4.48 1.96 8.85
CA GLY A 137 -5.31 2.95 8.15
C GLY A 137 -4.50 4.07 7.48
N GLY A 138 -3.17 4.04 7.62
CA GLY A 138 -2.22 4.99 7.04
C GLY A 138 -1.79 4.67 5.61
N ALA A 139 -2.08 3.47 5.12
CA ALA A 139 -1.64 2.99 3.82
C ALA A 139 -2.78 2.88 2.81
N VAL A 140 -2.45 3.08 1.54
CA VAL A 140 -3.36 2.95 0.40
C VAL A 140 -2.65 2.33 -0.79
N ASP A 141 -3.42 1.56 -1.57
CA ASP A 141 -3.02 1.13 -2.91
C ASP A 141 -3.75 1.97 -3.93
N VAL A 142 -3.02 2.58 -4.86
CA VAL A 142 -3.58 3.55 -5.81
C VAL A 142 -3.07 3.37 -7.24
N THR A 143 -3.88 3.80 -8.20
CA THR A 143 -3.48 3.93 -9.61
C THR A 143 -4.09 5.19 -10.22
N LEU A 144 -3.71 5.47 -11.47
CA LEU A 144 -4.20 6.61 -12.24
C LEU A 144 -5.23 6.17 -13.27
N VAL A 145 -6.27 6.98 -13.46
CA VAL A 145 -7.29 6.78 -14.48
C VAL A 145 -7.31 8.00 -15.39
N ASN A 146 -7.37 7.79 -16.70
CA ASN A 146 -7.60 8.86 -17.65
C ASN A 146 -9.04 9.38 -17.51
N GLN A 147 -9.21 10.69 -17.31
CA GLN A 147 -10.54 11.27 -17.05
C GLN A 147 -11.48 11.19 -18.26
N LYS A 148 -10.96 11.28 -19.48
CA LYS A 148 -11.75 11.27 -20.72
C LYS A 148 -12.22 9.86 -21.07
N THR A 149 -11.32 8.88 -21.02
CA THR A 149 -11.63 7.50 -21.43
C THR A 149 -12.12 6.63 -20.29
N ASN A 150 -11.98 7.10 -19.05
CA ASN A 150 -12.24 6.35 -17.82
C ASN A 150 -11.46 5.03 -17.73
N ARG A 151 -10.33 4.93 -18.44
CA ARG A 151 -9.44 3.75 -18.43
C ARG A 151 -8.26 3.99 -17.50
N GLU A 152 -7.88 2.95 -16.76
CA GLU A 152 -6.63 2.96 -15.99
C GLU A 152 -5.44 3.18 -16.91
N LEU A 153 -4.49 3.99 -16.44
CA LEU A 153 -3.20 4.14 -17.10
C LEU A 153 -2.34 2.90 -16.85
N TRP A 154 -1.52 2.55 -17.83
CA TRP A 154 -0.53 1.51 -17.66
C TRP A 154 0.70 2.05 -16.91
N LEU A 155 0.97 1.49 -15.73
CA LEU A 155 2.12 1.84 -14.89
C LEU A 155 3.16 0.70 -14.87
N GLY A 156 3.22 -0.14 -15.92
CA GLY A 156 4.30 -1.12 -16.09
C GLY A 156 4.01 -2.52 -15.55
N SER A 157 3.09 -2.65 -14.60
CA SER A 157 2.50 -3.91 -14.17
C SER A 157 1.09 -3.66 -13.63
N ARG A 158 0.33 -4.74 -13.36
CA ARG A 158 -0.94 -4.65 -12.64
C ARG A 158 -0.67 -4.49 -11.14
N ILE A 159 -1.64 -3.93 -10.41
CA ILE A 159 -1.65 -4.01 -8.95
C ILE A 159 -1.71 -5.49 -8.53
N GLY A 160 -0.93 -5.86 -7.53
CA GLY A 160 -0.77 -7.25 -7.08
C GLY A 160 0.17 -8.11 -7.94
N ASP A 161 0.91 -7.50 -8.89
CA ASP A 161 1.95 -8.22 -9.64
C ASP A 161 3.07 -8.67 -8.67
N SER A 162 3.40 -9.95 -8.68
CA SER A 162 4.42 -10.59 -7.82
C SER A 162 5.79 -10.74 -8.51
N SER A 163 6.04 -9.99 -9.58
CA SER A 163 7.33 -9.95 -10.26
C SER A 163 8.10 -8.68 -9.92
N VAL A 164 9.40 -8.66 -10.20
CA VAL A 164 10.28 -7.48 -10.02
C VAL A 164 9.76 -6.22 -10.76
N LYS A 165 8.84 -6.37 -11.71
CA LYS A 165 8.18 -5.23 -12.38
C LYS A 165 7.34 -4.40 -11.40
N SER A 166 6.88 -4.97 -10.29
CA SER A 166 6.18 -4.21 -9.24
C SER A 166 7.10 -3.20 -8.54
N TYR A 167 8.42 -3.43 -8.54
CA TYR A 167 9.35 -2.61 -7.78
C TYR A 167 9.39 -1.19 -8.35
N SER A 168 9.38 -0.22 -7.45
CA SER A 168 9.20 1.19 -7.80
C SER A 168 10.36 1.73 -8.64
N LEU A 169 11.56 1.22 -8.40
CA LEU A 169 12.78 1.55 -9.14
C LEU A 169 13.14 0.52 -10.22
N TYR A 170 12.17 -0.29 -10.68
CA TYR A 170 12.41 -1.22 -11.77
C TYR A 170 12.88 -0.48 -13.04
N PRO A 171 14.08 -0.77 -13.58
CA PRO A 171 14.71 0.09 -14.59
C PRO A 171 14.23 -0.18 -16.02
N CYS A 172 13.51 -1.27 -16.27
CA CYS A 172 13.14 -1.71 -17.62
C CYS A 172 11.66 -1.46 -17.94
N LEU A 173 11.13 -0.30 -17.57
CA LEU A 173 9.78 0.15 -17.93
C LEU A 173 9.75 0.76 -19.33
N SER A 174 8.60 0.69 -20.00
CA SER A 174 8.39 1.51 -21.20
C SER A 174 8.37 3.00 -20.82
N PRO A 175 8.75 3.92 -21.74
CA PRO A 175 8.76 5.35 -21.45
C PRO A 175 7.41 5.88 -20.93
N LEU A 176 6.30 5.39 -21.51
CA LEU A 176 4.95 5.75 -21.06
C LEU A 176 4.65 5.27 -19.64
N ALA A 177 5.02 4.02 -19.29
CA ALA A 177 4.82 3.49 -17.95
C ALA A 177 5.64 4.25 -16.90
N LEU A 178 6.89 4.59 -17.24
CA LEU A 178 7.76 5.38 -16.39
C LEU A 178 7.18 6.79 -16.15
N ALA A 179 6.73 7.48 -17.20
CA ALA A 179 6.11 8.79 -17.09
C ALA A 179 4.84 8.75 -16.20
N ASN A 180 3.97 7.75 -16.38
CA ASN A 180 2.79 7.57 -15.55
C ASN A 180 3.13 7.31 -14.09
N ARG A 181 4.13 6.46 -13.79
CA ARG A 181 4.61 6.24 -12.42
C ARG A 181 5.16 7.52 -11.81
N GLN A 182 5.95 8.29 -12.56
CA GLN A 182 6.51 9.56 -12.09
C GLN A 182 5.42 10.57 -11.71
N ILE A 183 4.34 10.66 -12.48
CA ILE A 183 3.18 11.49 -12.13
C ILE A 183 2.62 11.04 -10.77
N LEU A 184 2.32 9.74 -10.62
CA LEU A 184 1.78 9.21 -9.38
C LEU A 184 2.71 9.49 -8.19
N PHE A 185 4.00 9.14 -8.32
CA PHE A 185 5.00 9.31 -7.26
C PHE A 185 5.14 10.75 -6.85
N LYS A 186 5.20 11.66 -7.83
CA LYS A 186 5.30 13.11 -7.59
C LYS A 186 4.10 13.63 -6.82
N GLU A 187 2.89 13.26 -7.20
CA GLU A 187 1.69 13.75 -6.53
C GLU A 187 1.54 13.18 -5.11
N MET A 188 1.84 11.89 -4.91
CA MET A 188 1.84 11.26 -3.59
C MET A 188 2.91 11.85 -2.68
N ALA A 189 4.14 12.03 -3.18
CA ALA A 189 5.26 12.60 -2.42
C ALA A 189 4.99 14.05 -1.98
N ARG A 190 4.26 14.84 -2.76
CA ARG A 190 3.84 16.21 -2.39
C ARG A 190 3.00 16.28 -1.11
N GLU A 191 2.27 15.21 -0.79
CA GLU A 191 1.54 15.10 0.48
C GLU A 191 2.28 14.31 1.56
N ASN A 192 3.57 14.05 1.34
CA ASN A 192 4.46 13.28 2.20
C ASN A 192 4.09 11.82 2.35
N PHE A 193 3.52 11.19 1.32
CA PHE A 193 3.43 9.73 1.31
C PHE A 193 4.79 9.11 0.99
N TYR A 194 5.13 8.05 1.71
CA TYR A 194 6.24 7.16 1.36
C TYR A 194 5.73 6.08 0.41
N ASN A 195 6.48 5.79 -0.65
CA ASN A 195 6.18 4.68 -1.55
C ASN A 195 6.96 3.43 -1.13
N LEU A 196 6.28 2.29 -1.02
CA LEU A 196 6.92 1.02 -0.71
C LEU A 196 7.81 0.58 -1.89
N PRO A 197 9.12 0.35 -1.70
CA PRO A 197 10.03 0.06 -2.80
C PRO A 197 9.71 -1.20 -3.62
N SER A 198 9.01 -2.17 -3.03
CA SER A 198 8.60 -3.41 -3.67
C SER A 198 7.29 -3.28 -4.48
N GLU A 199 6.53 -2.20 -4.31
CA GLU A 199 5.19 -2.04 -4.86
C GLU A 199 4.94 -0.58 -5.30
N TRP A 200 4.96 -0.33 -6.62
CA TRP A 200 4.76 1.01 -7.17
C TRP A 200 3.39 1.61 -6.81
N TRP A 201 2.38 0.79 -6.51
CA TRP A 201 1.03 1.26 -6.18
C TRP A 201 0.84 1.57 -4.69
N HIS A 202 1.72 1.09 -3.82
CA HIS A 202 1.53 1.14 -2.37
C HIS A 202 2.19 2.37 -1.76
N PHE A 203 1.40 3.10 -0.98
CA PHE A 203 1.85 4.32 -0.30
C PHE A 203 1.40 4.34 1.14
N SER A 204 2.29 4.77 2.02
CA SER A 204 2.02 4.89 3.45
C SER A 204 2.26 6.33 3.95
N TYR A 205 1.42 6.75 4.89
CA TYR A 205 1.59 7.95 5.68
C TYR A 205 1.41 7.60 7.15
N GLY A 206 2.28 8.12 8.02
CA GLY A 206 2.19 7.95 9.46
C GLY A 206 2.59 6.58 10.03
N ALA A 207 2.69 5.54 9.18
CA ALA A 207 3.18 4.21 9.53
C ALA A 207 4.71 4.17 9.75
N LYS A 208 5.25 3.00 10.11
CA LYS A 208 6.66 2.85 10.52
C LYS A 208 7.66 3.06 9.39
N ASP A 209 7.38 2.54 8.21
CA ASP A 209 8.16 2.76 6.99
C ASP A 209 8.22 4.25 6.61
N TRP A 210 7.08 4.93 6.62
CA TRP A 210 6.98 6.37 6.44
C TRP A 210 7.83 7.13 7.47
N ALA A 211 7.71 6.78 8.74
CA ALA A 211 8.43 7.44 9.82
C ALA A 211 9.95 7.25 9.70
N ILE A 212 10.40 6.06 9.33
CA ILE A 212 11.81 5.76 9.07
C ILE A 212 12.32 6.59 7.88
N PHE A 213 11.59 6.61 6.77
CA PHE A 213 11.99 7.33 5.57
C PHE A 213 12.11 8.85 5.82
N TYR A 214 11.13 9.45 6.50
CA TYR A 214 11.13 10.87 6.83
C TYR A 214 11.89 11.22 8.12
N ASN A 215 12.76 10.32 8.59
CA ASN A 215 13.61 10.49 9.79
C ASN A 215 12.85 11.00 11.02
N LYS A 216 11.65 10.46 11.26
CA LYS A 216 10.84 10.75 12.44
C LYS A 216 11.33 9.92 13.62
N LYS A 217 11.10 10.42 14.85
CA LYS A 217 11.45 9.69 16.08
C LYS A 217 10.55 8.48 16.34
N LYS A 218 9.31 8.51 15.83
CA LYS A 218 8.28 7.48 16.03
C LYS A 218 7.24 7.53 14.91
N ALA A 219 6.60 6.41 14.64
CA ALA A 219 5.39 6.35 13.83
C ALA A 219 4.20 6.93 14.60
N ILE A 220 3.25 7.51 13.88
CA ILE A 220 2.05 8.15 14.45
C ILE A 220 0.79 7.30 14.28
N TYR A 221 0.86 6.22 13.49
CA TYR A 221 -0.20 5.22 13.39
C TYR A 221 0.34 3.84 13.75
N ASP A 222 -0.32 3.21 14.70
CA ASP A 222 -0.20 1.79 14.99
C ASP A 222 -1.33 1.02 14.29
N GLN A 223 -1.21 -0.30 14.25
CA GLN A 223 -2.28 -1.14 13.72
C GLN A 223 -3.50 -1.06 14.63
N ILE A 224 -4.66 -0.82 14.02
CA ILE A 224 -5.94 -0.78 14.74
C ILE A 224 -6.35 -2.22 15.03
N LYS A 225 -6.40 -2.56 16.32
CA LYS A 225 -6.88 -3.87 16.77
C LYS A 225 -8.36 -4.01 16.48
N ASP A 226 -8.79 -5.19 16.03
CA ASP A 226 -10.16 -5.43 15.59
C ASP A 226 -11.20 -5.09 16.68
N ASN A 227 -10.87 -5.30 17.96
CA ASN A 227 -11.74 -4.95 19.10
C ASN A 227 -11.92 -3.45 19.34
N LYS A 228 -11.02 -2.60 18.82
CA LYS A 228 -11.13 -1.13 18.90
C LYS A 228 -11.98 -0.55 17.77
N LEU A 229 -12.34 -1.35 16.76
CA LEU A 229 -13.14 -0.91 15.63
C LEU A 229 -14.57 -0.50 16.03
N ILE A 230 -15.07 -0.99 17.17
CA ILE A 230 -16.38 -0.59 17.73
C ILE A 230 -16.48 0.94 17.93
N ARG A 231 -15.34 1.63 18.14
CA ARG A 231 -15.29 3.10 18.27
C ARG A 231 -15.41 3.83 16.94
N TYR A 232 -15.07 3.16 15.84
CA TYR A 232 -15.19 3.66 14.48
C TYR A 232 -16.55 3.18 13.98
N LYS A 233 -17.61 3.95 14.27
CA LYS A 233 -18.95 3.65 13.74
C LYS A 233 -18.88 3.75 12.21
N PHE A 234 -18.66 2.62 11.55
CA PHE A 234 -18.82 2.47 10.10
C PHE A 234 -20.32 2.55 9.80
N LYS A 235 -20.87 3.76 9.73
CA LYS A 235 -22.28 4.00 9.41
C LYS A 235 -22.54 3.96 7.92
#